data_AF-A0A2S8FA58-F1
#
_entry.id   AF-A0A2S8FA58-F1
#
_cell.length_a   1.000
_cell.length_b   1.000
_cell.length_c   1.000
_cell.angle_alpha   90.00
_cell.angle_beta   90.00
_cell.angle_gamma   90.00
#
_symmetry.space_group_name_H-M   'P 1'
#
loop_
_entity.id
_entity.type
_entity.pdbx_description
1 polymer ?
#
loop_
_entity_poly.entity_id
_entity_poly.type
_entity_poly.pdbx_seq_one_letter_code
_entity_poly.pdbx_strand_id
1 'polypeptide(L)' 'MVERGMKAPVVPDEWVPSKYAKTRRTYVGMGIEDQTEIEFLLGPPSIRGVGTYQFLHNQLNSPQR' A
#
# COMPACT_ATOMS: atom_id res chain seq x y z
N MET A 1 -1.73 3.66 2.14
CA MET A 1 -1.64 2.83 0.92
C MET A 1 -0.25 2.93 0.31
N VAL A 2 0.29 1.82 -0.16
CA VAL A 2 1.50 1.74 -1.00
C VAL A 2 1.15 0.91 -2.23
N GLU A 3 1.46 1.38 -3.44
CA GLU A 3 1.37 0.58 -4.67
C GLU A 3 2.78 0.15 -5.08
N ARG A 4 2.99 -1.17 -5.27
CA ARG A 4 4.29 -1.75 -5.62
C ARG A 4 4.22 -2.51 -6.93
N GLY A 5 4.86 -1.99 -7.96
CA GLY A 5 5.15 -2.74 -9.19
C GLY A 5 6.26 -3.77 -8.99
N MET A 6 5.97 -5.05 -9.23
CA MET A 6 6.90 -6.16 -8.95
C MET A 6 8.13 -6.20 -9.89
N LYS A 7 8.04 -5.57 -11.08
CA LYS A 7 9.12 -5.54 -12.07
C LYS A 7 9.87 -4.20 -12.10
N ALA A 8 9.89 -3.48 -10.98
CA ALA A 8 10.63 -2.22 -10.90
C ALA A 8 12.15 -2.46 -10.91
N PRO A 9 12.92 -1.83 -11.82
CA PRO A 9 14.37 -2.06 -11.92
C PRO A 9 15.20 -1.31 -10.87
N VAL A 10 14.57 -0.47 -10.03
CA VAL A 10 15.26 0.47 -9.14
C VAL A 10 15.77 -0.21 -7.85
N VAL A 11 15.00 -1.15 -7.31
CA VAL A 11 15.33 -1.87 -6.07
C VAL A 11 14.81 -3.31 -6.15
N PRO A 12 15.44 -4.27 -5.43
CA PRO A 12 14.92 -5.63 -5.31
C PRO A 12 13.46 -5.64 -4.84
N ASP A 13 12.69 -6.60 -5.33
CA ASP A 13 11.24 -6.58 -5.15
C ASP A 13 10.82 -6.74 -3.69
N GLU A 14 11.59 -7.51 -2.95
CA GLU A 14 11.37 -7.82 -1.54
C GLU A 14 11.65 -6.66 -0.58
N TRP A 15 12.34 -5.60 -1.02
CA TRP A 15 12.72 -4.49 -0.13
C TRP A 15 11.51 -3.69 0.37
N VAL A 16 10.61 -3.31 -0.54
CA VAL A 16 9.40 -2.54 -0.18
C VAL A 16 8.48 -3.34 0.75
N PRO A 17 8.16 -4.62 0.46
CA PRO A 17 7.39 -5.48 1.37
C PRO A 17 8.05 -5.66 2.73
N SER A 18 9.37 -5.86 2.77
CA SER A 18 10.11 -6.03 4.03
C SER A 18 10.02 -4.78 4.91
N LYS A 19 10.16 -3.59 4.31
CA LYS A 19 10.03 -2.32 5.04
C LYS A 19 8.59 -2.06 5.45
N TYR A 20 7.62 -2.29 4.56
CA TYR A 20 6.20 -2.16 4.85
C TYR A 20 5.76 -3.08 6.00
N ALA A 21 6.22 -4.33 6.04
CA ALA A 21 5.89 -5.28 7.10
C ALA A 21 6.33 -4.79 8.49
N LYS A 22 7.48 -4.12 8.58
CA LYS A 22 7.94 -3.48 9.84
C LYS A 22 7.00 -2.35 10.27
N THR A 23 6.59 -1.49 9.34
CA THR A 23 5.61 -0.44 9.61
C THR A 23 4.25 -1.00 10.00
N ARG A 24 3.73 -1.99 9.26
CA ARG A 24 2.44 -2.63 9.55
C ARG A 24 2.43 -3.31 10.91
N ARG A 25 3.54 -3.91 11.33
CA ARG A 25 3.67 -4.49 12.68
C ARG A 25 3.42 -3.45 13.78
N THR A 26 3.88 -2.22 13.60
CA THR A 26 3.60 -1.13 14.55
C THR A 26 2.11 -0.75 14.54
N TYR A 27 1.48 -0.64 13.37
CA TYR A 27 0.05 -0.31 13.25
C TYR A 27 -0.83 -1.40 13.89
N VAL A 28 -0.49 -2.67 13.67
CA VAL A 28 -1.13 -3.81 14.35
C VAL A 28 -0.97 -3.71 15.87
N GLY A 29 0.23 -3.35 16.35
CA GLY A 29 0.47 -3.16 17.79
C GLY A 29 -0.34 -2.01 18.41
N MET A 30 -0.80 -1.07 17.59
CA MET A 30 -1.67 0.04 17.99
C MET A 30 -3.17 -0.25 17.78
N GLY A 31 -3.53 -1.39 17.19
CA GLY A 31 -4.91 -1.74 16.84
C GLY A 31 -5.51 -0.88 15.73
N ILE A 32 -4.67 -0.38 14.81
CA ILE A 32 -5.05 0.46 13.66
C ILE A 32 -4.51 -0.13 12.35
N GLU A 33 -4.50 -1.46 12.24
CA GLU A 33 -3.98 -2.16 11.07
C GLU A 33 -4.72 -1.86 9.77
N ASP A 34 -5.96 -1.38 9.86
CA ASP A 34 -6.81 -0.94 8.76
C ASP A 34 -6.41 0.43 8.20
N GLN A 35 -5.61 1.21 8.95
CA GLN A 35 -5.06 2.50 8.50
C GLN A 35 -3.81 2.36 7.60
N THR A 36 -3.48 1.15 7.17
CA THR A 36 -2.37 0.91 6.26
C THR A 36 -2.61 -0.29 5.36
N GLU A 37 -2.23 -0.17 4.09
CA GLU A 37 -2.43 -1.20 3.07
C GLU A 37 -1.31 -1.13 2.02
N ILE A 38 -1.00 -2.28 1.41
CA ILE A 38 -0.07 -2.40 0.27
C ILE A 38 -0.73 -3.22 -0.85
N GLU A 39 -0.69 -2.71 -2.08
CA GLU A 39 -1.12 -3.40 -3.30
C GLU A 39 0.10 -3.78 -4.14
N PHE A 40 0.09 -5.00 -4.67
CA PHE A 40 1.11 -5.50 -5.60
C PHE A 40 0.59 -5.48 -7.03
N LEU A 41 1.34 -4.82 -7.90
CA LEU A 41 1.04 -4.70 -9.32
C LEU A 41 1.95 -5.65 -10.10
N LEU A 42 1.35 -6.59 -10.82
CA LEU A 42 2.04 -7.45 -11.76
C LEU A 42 2.46 -6.63 -12.99
N GLY A 43 3.66 -6.05 -12.96
CA GLY A 43 4.12 -5.19 -14.06
C GLY A 43 5.28 -4.27 -13.69
N PRO A 44 5.66 -3.38 -14.64
CA PRO A 44 6.62 -2.29 -14.38
C PRO A 44 6.09 -1.33 -13.30
N PRO A 45 6.91 -0.37 -12.83
CA PRO A 45 6.43 0.71 -11.96
C PRO A 45 5.21 1.39 -12.58
N SER A 46 4.10 1.42 -11.86
CA SER A 46 2.83 2.01 -12.30
C SER A 46 2.03 2.47 -11.10
N ILE A 47 1.20 3.49 -11.29
CA ILE A 47 0.22 3.95 -10.32
C ILE A 47 -1.16 3.66 -10.93
N ARG A 48 -1.93 2.75 -10.33
CA ARG A 48 -3.29 2.40 -10.80
C ARG A 48 -4.36 3.25 -10.15
N GLY A 49 -4.16 3.66 -8.89
CA GLY A 49 -5.07 4.53 -8.17
C GLY A 49 -6.36 3.87 -7.68
N VAL A 50 -6.80 2.74 -8.23
CA VAL A 50 -8.08 2.08 -7.86
C VAL A 50 -8.12 1.73 -6.37
N GLY A 51 -7.16 0.94 -5.88
CA GLY A 51 -7.07 0.62 -4.45
C GLY A 51 -6.77 1.87 -3.60
N THR A 52 -5.96 2.79 -4.13
CA THR A 52 -5.62 4.04 -3.44
C THR A 52 -6.83 4.93 -3.19
N TYR A 53 -7.71 5.13 -4.18
CA TYR A 53 -8.92 5.92 -3.99
C TYR A 53 -9.88 5.24 -3.01
N GLN A 54 -10.05 3.92 -3.08
CA GLN A 54 -10.86 3.18 -2.11
C GLN A 54 -10.32 3.34 -0.68
N PHE A 55 -9.01 3.20 -0.50
CA PHE A 55 -8.34 3.43 0.78
C PHE A 55 -8.58 4.86 1.29
N LEU A 56 -8.43 5.86 0.44
CA LEU A 56 -8.66 7.27 0.80
C LEU A 56 -10.12 7.53 1.19
N HIS A 57 -11.09 6.97 0.47
CA HIS A 57 -12.51 7.09 0.84
C HIS A 57 -12.78 6.55 2.23
N ASN A 58 -12.22 5.37 2.55
CA ASN A 58 -12.38 4.75 3.86
C ASN A 58 -11.71 5.57 4.97
N GLN A 59 -10.50 6.09 4.73
CA GLN A 59 -9.71 6.79 5.75
C GLN A 59 -10.15 8.24 5.98
N LEU A 60 -10.63 8.92 4.93
CA LEU A 60 -11.04 10.32 4.99
C LEU A 60 -12.54 10.50 5.19
N ASN A 61 -13.31 9.42 5.35
CA ASN A 61 -14.78 9.44 5.40
C ASN A 61 -15.40 10.27 4.26
N SER A 62 -14.77 10.23 3.08
CA SER A 62 -15.15 11.07 1.94
C SER A 62 -16.18 10.35 1.07
N PRO A 63 -17.20 11.05 0.54
CA PRO A 63 -18.21 10.43 -0.32
C PRO A 63 -17.56 9.82 -1.56
N GLN A 64 -17.90 8.58 -1.89
CA GLN A 64 -17.50 7.93 -3.14
C GLN A 64 -18.20 8.64 -4.31
N ARG A 65 -17.44 8.98 -5.36
CA ARG A 65 -17.94 9.61 -6.58
C ARG A 65 -17.97 8.63 -7.74
#